data_AF-A0A8J5VGD2-F1
#
_entry.id   AF-A0A8J5VGD2-F1
#
_cell.length_a   1.000
_cell.length_b   1.000
_cell.length_c   1.000
_cell.angle_alpha   90.00
_cell.angle_beta   90.00
_cell.angle_gamma   90.00
#
_symmetry.space_group_name_H-M   'P 1'
#
loop_
_entity.id
_entity.type
_entity.pdbx_description
1 polymer ?
#
loop_
_entity_poly.entity_id
_entity_poly.type
_entity_poly.pdbx_seq_one_letter_code
_entity_poly.pdbx_strand_id
1 'polypeptide(L)'
;MVGFGEVAPIEIHEEDLLDVEEQLRFIFHRMKDAELDVIPLLRGSFSNWIWTRLGIPPSSVFPSVKCGLEMAILNLLASQQMGRLSDILTGSNVVEYNQNSSASIQICALVDSNGTPMEVALAVAKLVDEGFTTVKLKVGRRGSPTEDAAIIQKIREIVGYKINIRADANRKWTYEQAIEFGSRVKGFCLQYIEEPVDSVNDIIRFCENSGMPVALDETIDNLTGDVIPKLHHFSHPGIVALVIKPSVVGGFENAAYIAKWAHMHDKMAVISSAYESSVGLATYIQFAHYVDRQNVIISRIKNKGPCGSVVHGLGTYQWLMEDVSEQRLKIHASPHGDGMVASAEDAHGYLQHLSINNKKIERTYNEEKLRSYFIQVDVDKFSYQAKLQEAGDCTNVRFPLF
;
A
#
# COMPACT_ATOMS: atom_id res chain seq x y z
N MET A 1 -12.09 12.22 -21.39
CA MET A 1 -11.58 12.19 -20.00
C MET A 1 -10.81 10.91 -19.83
N VAL A 2 -9.72 10.92 -19.08
CA VAL A 2 -8.83 9.77 -18.91
C VAL A 2 -8.54 9.63 -17.42
N GLY A 3 -8.57 8.40 -16.92
CA GLY A 3 -8.07 8.06 -15.60
C GLY A 3 -6.84 7.17 -15.73
N PHE A 4 -5.88 7.35 -14.83
CA PHE A 4 -4.62 6.62 -14.84
C PHE A 4 -4.58 5.61 -13.69
N GLY A 5 -4.11 4.42 -13.98
CA GLY A 5 -3.84 3.38 -13.00
C GLY A 5 -2.50 2.73 -13.27
N GLU A 6 -1.83 2.31 -12.21
CA GLU A 6 -0.54 1.63 -12.27
C GLU A 6 -0.71 0.18 -11.83
N VAL A 7 -0.16 -0.73 -12.63
CA VAL A 7 -0.04 -2.16 -12.32
C VAL A 7 1.45 -2.48 -12.41
N ALA A 8 2.08 -2.71 -11.26
CA ALA A 8 3.52 -2.89 -11.15
C ALA A 8 3.82 -4.12 -10.28
N PRO A 9 3.64 -5.35 -10.81
CA PRO A 9 4.03 -6.54 -10.09
C PRO A 9 5.55 -6.53 -9.86
N ILE A 10 5.93 -6.91 -8.65
CA ILE A 10 7.32 -7.11 -8.22
C ILE A 10 7.38 -8.40 -7.40
N GLU A 11 8.57 -8.84 -6.97
CA GLU A 11 8.80 -10.13 -6.27
C GLU A 11 7.89 -10.43 -5.06
N ILE A 12 7.21 -9.44 -4.49
CA ILE A 12 6.24 -9.63 -3.38
C ILE A 12 4.85 -10.06 -3.85
N HIS A 13 4.56 -9.95 -5.15
CA HIS A 13 3.29 -10.34 -5.75
C HIS A 13 3.35 -11.81 -6.20
N GLU A 14 2.20 -12.48 -6.25
CA GLU A 14 2.12 -13.84 -6.80
C GLU A 14 2.21 -13.81 -8.34
N GLU A 15 1.69 -12.75 -8.94
CA GLU A 15 1.70 -12.50 -10.38
C GLU A 15 2.98 -11.81 -10.86
N ASP A 16 3.44 -12.18 -12.06
CA ASP A 16 4.52 -11.49 -12.76
C ASP A 16 4.01 -10.54 -13.87
N LEU A 17 4.93 -9.93 -14.63
CA LEU A 17 4.57 -8.98 -15.69
C LEU A 17 3.75 -9.64 -16.82
N LEU A 18 4.02 -10.90 -17.15
CA LEU A 18 3.29 -11.62 -18.18
C LEU A 18 1.87 -11.96 -17.70
N ASP A 19 1.74 -12.44 -16.47
CA ASP A 19 0.45 -12.74 -15.84
C ASP A 19 -0.47 -11.51 -15.83
N VAL A 20 0.05 -10.34 -15.41
CA VAL A 20 -0.74 -9.11 -15.40
C VAL A 20 -1.07 -8.63 -16.80
N GLU A 21 -0.17 -8.77 -17.76
CA GLU A 21 -0.41 -8.36 -19.15
C GLU A 21 -1.55 -9.20 -19.76
N GLU A 22 -1.51 -10.52 -19.60
CA GLU A 22 -2.57 -11.41 -20.06
C GLU A 22 -3.92 -11.09 -19.40
N GLN A 23 -3.93 -10.88 -18.08
CA GLN A 23 -5.17 -10.56 -17.36
C GLN A 23 -5.72 -9.17 -17.74
N LEU A 24 -4.86 -8.16 -17.92
CA LEU A 24 -5.28 -6.83 -18.36
C LEU A 24 -5.88 -6.88 -19.77
N ARG A 25 -5.30 -7.65 -20.69
CA ARG A 25 -5.87 -7.86 -22.05
C ARG A 25 -7.28 -8.44 -21.98
N PHE A 26 -7.48 -9.46 -21.15
CA PHE A 26 -8.81 -10.04 -20.92
C PHE A 26 -9.80 -9.02 -20.36
N ILE A 27 -9.40 -8.29 -19.32
CA ILE A 27 -10.22 -7.26 -18.67
C ILE A 27 -10.58 -6.14 -19.66
N PHE A 28 -9.63 -5.68 -20.49
CA PHE A 28 -9.90 -4.65 -21.49
C PHE A 28 -10.99 -5.06 -22.48
N HIS A 29 -11.01 -6.32 -22.90
CA HIS A 29 -12.10 -6.82 -23.75
C HIS A 29 -13.45 -6.78 -23.03
N ARG A 30 -13.48 -7.10 -21.74
CA ARG A 30 -14.71 -7.08 -20.93
C ARG A 30 -15.18 -5.66 -20.60
N MET A 31 -14.25 -4.72 -20.47
CA MET A 31 -14.52 -3.30 -20.20
C MET A 31 -14.99 -2.52 -21.41
N LYS A 32 -14.68 -2.99 -22.64
CA LYS A 32 -15.12 -2.32 -23.85
C LYS A 32 -16.65 -2.22 -23.87
N ASP A 33 -17.14 -0.99 -24.01
CA ASP A 33 -18.57 -0.65 -24.00
C ASP A 33 -19.31 -0.94 -22.67
N ALA A 34 -18.59 -1.30 -21.60
CA ALA A 34 -19.18 -1.48 -20.29
C ALA A 34 -19.55 -0.14 -19.66
N GLU A 35 -20.75 -0.05 -19.08
CA GLU A 35 -21.18 1.12 -18.32
C GLU A 35 -20.42 1.20 -16.98
N LEU A 36 -19.93 2.40 -16.66
CA LEU A 36 -19.26 2.69 -15.41
C LEU A 36 -20.25 3.30 -14.40
N ASP A 37 -21.05 2.44 -13.77
CA ASP A 37 -22.05 2.81 -12.74
C ASP A 37 -21.55 2.57 -11.30
N VAL A 38 -20.23 2.51 -11.12
CA VAL A 38 -19.62 2.30 -9.81
C VAL A 38 -19.83 3.51 -8.90
N ILE A 39 -20.26 3.24 -7.67
CA ILE A 39 -20.33 4.23 -6.60
C ILE A 39 -19.04 4.08 -5.78
N PRO A 40 -18.08 5.01 -5.84
CA PRO A 40 -16.71 4.84 -5.31
C PRO A 40 -16.62 4.97 -3.77
N LEU A 41 -17.39 4.16 -3.04
CA LEU A 41 -17.45 4.17 -1.58
C LEU A 41 -16.45 3.21 -0.92
N LEU A 42 -15.71 2.42 -1.71
CA LEU A 42 -14.74 1.41 -1.23
C LEU A 42 -15.38 0.40 -0.25
N ARG A 43 -16.64 0.04 -0.51
CA ARG A 43 -17.47 -0.86 0.33
C ARG A 43 -18.00 -2.05 -0.45
N GLY A 44 -17.13 -2.72 -1.21
CA GLY A 44 -17.53 -3.76 -2.14
C GLY A 44 -18.02 -3.20 -3.48
N SER A 45 -17.94 -1.89 -3.70
CA SER A 45 -18.44 -1.22 -4.91
C SER A 45 -17.66 -1.63 -6.15
N PHE A 46 -16.34 -1.72 -6.04
CA PHE A 46 -15.48 -2.12 -7.14
C PHE A 46 -15.62 -3.62 -7.41
N SER A 47 -15.54 -4.43 -6.36
CA SER A 47 -15.76 -5.86 -6.46
C SER A 47 -17.14 -6.18 -7.08
N ASN A 48 -18.20 -5.49 -6.66
CA ASN A 48 -19.53 -5.68 -7.23
C ASN A 48 -19.59 -5.24 -8.71
N TRP A 49 -18.95 -4.13 -9.08
CA TRP A 49 -18.91 -3.68 -10.48
C TRP A 49 -18.14 -4.67 -11.36
N ILE A 50 -16.97 -5.15 -10.92
CA ILE A 50 -16.19 -6.19 -11.62
C ILE A 50 -17.05 -7.46 -11.83
N TRP A 51 -17.76 -7.89 -10.79
CA TRP A 51 -18.64 -9.06 -10.89
C TRP A 51 -19.83 -8.83 -11.83
N THR A 52 -20.60 -7.76 -11.62
CA THR A 52 -21.90 -7.58 -12.28
C THR A 52 -21.79 -7.00 -13.69
N ARG A 53 -20.79 -6.16 -13.96
CA ARG A 53 -20.58 -5.54 -15.28
C ARG A 53 -19.57 -6.30 -16.12
N LEU A 54 -18.46 -6.73 -15.53
CA LEU A 54 -17.44 -7.49 -16.26
C LEU A 54 -17.66 -8.99 -16.19
N GLY A 55 -18.52 -9.52 -15.32
CA GLY A 55 -18.75 -10.97 -15.22
C GLY A 55 -17.51 -11.73 -14.73
N ILE A 56 -16.62 -11.05 -13.99
CA ILE A 56 -15.37 -11.62 -13.51
C ILE A 56 -15.48 -11.79 -11.98
N PRO A 57 -15.24 -12.98 -11.42
CA PRO A 57 -15.15 -13.14 -9.98
C PRO A 57 -14.09 -12.19 -9.40
N PRO A 58 -14.41 -11.31 -8.44
CA PRO A 58 -13.42 -10.34 -7.93
C PRO A 58 -12.20 -10.99 -7.28
N SER A 59 -12.36 -12.21 -6.76
CA SER A 59 -11.29 -13.02 -6.18
C SER A 59 -10.33 -13.63 -7.22
N SER A 60 -10.69 -13.60 -8.51
CA SER A 60 -9.86 -14.13 -9.59
C SER A 60 -9.01 -13.05 -10.27
N VAL A 61 -9.17 -11.78 -9.87
CA VAL A 61 -8.36 -10.65 -10.35
C VAL A 61 -7.13 -10.54 -9.47
N PHE A 62 -5.95 -10.48 -10.08
CA PHE A 62 -4.69 -10.34 -9.36
C PHE A 62 -4.66 -9.05 -8.54
N PRO A 63 -4.03 -9.04 -7.36
CA PRO A 63 -4.01 -7.89 -6.48
C PRO A 63 -3.53 -6.60 -7.16
N SER A 64 -2.41 -6.65 -7.90
CA SER A 64 -1.86 -5.47 -8.58
C SER A 64 -2.77 -4.98 -9.70
N VAL A 65 -3.38 -5.90 -10.46
CA VAL A 65 -4.34 -5.60 -11.54
C VAL A 65 -5.59 -4.95 -10.97
N LYS A 66 -6.13 -5.50 -9.87
CA LYS A 66 -7.27 -4.92 -9.18
C LYS A 66 -6.95 -3.52 -8.67
N CYS A 67 -5.78 -3.33 -8.06
CA CYS A 67 -5.33 -2.01 -7.62
C CYS A 67 -5.26 -1.02 -8.78
N GLY A 68 -4.61 -1.37 -9.90
CA GLY A 68 -4.50 -0.49 -11.06
C GLY A 68 -5.86 -0.17 -11.70
N LEU A 69 -6.78 -1.14 -11.75
CA LEU A 69 -8.13 -0.92 -12.25
C LEU A 69 -8.93 0.04 -11.36
N GLU A 70 -8.92 -0.18 -10.05
CA GLU A 70 -9.55 0.72 -9.08
C GLU A 70 -8.93 2.12 -9.15
N MET A 71 -7.60 2.20 -9.26
CA MET A 71 -6.84 3.45 -9.43
C MET A 71 -7.32 4.23 -10.66
N ALA A 72 -7.36 3.58 -11.82
CA ALA A 72 -7.77 4.18 -13.08
C ALA A 72 -9.20 4.70 -13.03
N ILE A 73 -10.12 3.92 -12.47
CA ILE A 73 -11.51 4.31 -12.33
C ILE A 73 -11.68 5.47 -11.35
N LEU A 74 -11.05 5.43 -10.18
CA LEU A 74 -11.10 6.51 -9.20
C LEU A 74 -10.56 7.82 -9.79
N ASN A 75 -9.43 7.76 -10.48
CA ASN A 75 -8.84 8.92 -11.14
C ASN A 75 -9.70 9.44 -12.29
N LEU A 76 -10.38 8.56 -13.05
CA LEU A 76 -11.34 8.96 -14.06
C LEU A 76 -12.51 9.72 -13.42
N LEU A 77 -13.13 9.17 -12.37
CA LEU A 77 -14.26 9.80 -11.68
C LEU A 77 -13.87 11.16 -11.05
N ALA A 78 -12.67 11.26 -10.47
CA ALA A 78 -12.09 12.51 -10.00
C ALA A 78 -11.97 13.56 -11.11
N SER A 79 -11.49 13.14 -12.28
CA SER A 79 -11.42 14.00 -13.46
C SER A 79 -12.81 14.46 -13.94
N GLN A 80 -13.83 13.58 -13.92
CA GLN A 80 -15.19 13.95 -14.37
C GLN A 80 -15.87 14.98 -13.46
N GLN A 81 -15.69 14.85 -12.15
CA GLN A 81 -16.35 15.70 -11.16
C GLN A 81 -15.57 16.99 -10.86
N MET A 82 -14.41 17.21 -11.49
CA MET A 82 -13.46 18.28 -11.16
C MET A 82 -13.15 18.34 -9.65
N GLY A 83 -13.08 17.18 -9.00
CA GLY A 83 -12.95 17.04 -7.55
C GLY A 83 -11.80 16.12 -7.16
N ARG A 84 -11.33 16.22 -5.91
CA ARG A 84 -10.26 15.37 -5.40
C ARG A 84 -10.77 13.95 -5.18
N LEU A 85 -9.90 12.95 -5.35
CA LEU A 85 -10.24 11.55 -5.10
C LEU A 85 -10.73 11.36 -3.65
N SER A 86 -10.09 12.01 -2.69
CA SER A 86 -10.51 11.95 -1.29
C SER A 86 -11.94 12.45 -1.07
N ASP A 87 -12.38 13.46 -1.83
CA ASP A 87 -13.73 14.04 -1.69
C ASP A 87 -14.77 13.05 -2.23
N ILE A 88 -14.45 12.40 -3.35
CA ILE A 88 -15.24 11.33 -3.95
C ILE A 88 -15.40 10.15 -2.99
N LEU A 89 -14.30 9.70 -2.37
CA LEU A 89 -14.31 8.60 -1.42
C LEU A 89 -15.13 8.90 -0.15
N THR A 90 -15.18 10.17 0.28
CA THR A 90 -16.00 10.56 1.45
C THR A 90 -17.48 10.74 1.14
N GLY A 91 -17.85 10.96 -0.13
CA GLY A 91 -19.19 11.35 -0.54
C GLY A 91 -19.53 12.80 -0.17
N SER A 92 -20.32 13.48 -1.01
CA SER A 92 -20.63 14.91 -0.93
C SER A 92 -21.43 15.37 0.32
N ASN A 93 -21.75 14.47 1.26
CA ASN A 93 -22.70 14.70 2.35
C ASN A 93 -22.08 14.67 3.77
N VAL A 94 -20.75 14.63 3.91
CA VAL A 94 -20.14 14.81 5.22
C VAL A 94 -20.11 16.30 5.53
N VAL A 95 -20.98 16.74 6.44
CA VAL A 95 -21.07 18.11 6.98
C VAL A 95 -19.65 18.64 7.22
N GLU A 96 -19.25 19.62 6.42
CA GLU A 96 -17.99 20.33 6.54
C GLU A 96 -17.89 20.94 7.93
N TYR A 97 -17.16 20.27 8.81
CA TYR A 97 -16.69 20.91 10.02
C TYR A 97 -15.38 21.62 9.67
N ASN A 98 -15.49 22.96 9.54
CA ASN A 98 -14.40 23.93 9.51
C ASN A 98 -13.07 23.38 10.00
N GLN A 99 -12.10 23.11 9.12
CA GLN A 99 -10.69 23.13 9.49
C GLN A 99 -9.84 23.61 8.31
N ASN A 100 -9.14 24.72 8.51
CA ASN A 100 -7.94 25.17 7.78
C ASN A 100 -6.78 24.15 7.92
N SER A 101 -7.06 22.85 8.00
CA SER A 101 -6.05 21.80 8.02
C SER A 101 -5.60 21.56 6.59
N SER A 102 -4.33 21.81 6.31
CA SER A 102 -3.69 21.42 5.06
C SER A 102 -4.08 19.98 4.70
N ALA A 103 -4.53 19.75 3.47
CA ALA A 103 -4.89 18.42 2.96
C ALA A 103 -3.62 17.58 2.68
N SER A 104 -2.68 17.58 3.62
CA SER A 104 -1.36 17.00 3.50
C SER A 104 -1.20 15.82 4.44
N ILE A 105 -0.40 14.85 4.00
CA ILE A 105 0.03 13.72 4.80
C ILE A 105 1.54 13.84 5.08
N GLN A 106 2.00 13.22 6.17
CA GLN A 106 3.42 13.13 6.47
C GLN A 106 4.05 11.90 5.81
N ILE A 107 5.28 12.07 5.31
CA ILE A 107 6.02 11.04 4.57
C ILE A 107 7.19 10.52 5.42
N CYS A 108 7.31 9.21 5.51
CA CYS A 108 8.41 8.51 6.15
C CYS A 108 9.57 8.35 5.17
N ALA A 109 10.80 8.68 5.58
CA ALA A 109 11.98 8.36 4.78
C ALA A 109 12.34 6.87 4.91
N LEU A 110 12.82 6.27 3.81
CA LEU A 110 13.35 4.91 3.80
C LEU A 110 14.88 4.95 3.80
N VAL A 111 15.50 4.23 4.73
CA VAL A 111 16.95 4.17 4.90
C VAL A 111 17.39 2.70 4.91
N ASP A 112 18.37 2.37 4.08
CA ASP A 112 19.03 1.07 4.15
C ASP A 112 20.13 1.08 5.21
N SER A 113 20.46 -0.09 5.75
CA SER A 113 21.50 -0.23 6.78
C SER A 113 22.89 -0.51 6.21
N ASN A 114 23.13 -0.24 4.93
CA ASN A 114 24.44 -0.45 4.29
C ASN A 114 25.50 0.53 4.79
N GLY A 115 26.74 0.05 4.97
CA GLY A 115 27.88 0.85 5.43
C GLY A 115 28.26 0.62 6.89
N THR A 116 28.83 1.61 7.56
CA THR A 116 29.15 1.60 8.99
C THR A 116 28.01 2.26 9.79
N PRO A 117 27.88 1.99 11.11
CA PRO A 117 26.90 2.70 11.94
C PRO A 117 26.97 4.22 11.85
N MET A 118 28.18 4.77 11.70
CA MET A 118 28.37 6.22 11.56
C MET A 118 27.84 6.74 10.22
N GLU A 119 28.12 6.05 9.11
CA GLU A 119 27.63 6.45 7.79
C GLU A 119 26.10 6.44 7.72
N VAL A 120 25.47 5.40 8.28
CA VAL A 120 23.99 5.32 8.35
C VAL A 120 23.44 6.45 9.22
N ALA A 121 24.06 6.74 10.38
CA ALA A 121 23.62 7.82 11.25
C ALA A 121 23.75 9.20 10.59
N LEU A 122 24.80 9.44 9.80
CA LEU A 122 24.96 10.67 9.02
C LEU A 122 23.93 10.78 7.89
N ALA A 123 23.60 9.67 7.23
CA ALA A 123 22.53 9.63 6.23
C ALA A 123 21.17 9.98 6.87
N VAL A 124 20.87 9.42 8.05
CA VAL A 124 19.67 9.79 8.82
C VAL A 124 19.69 11.26 9.23
N ALA A 125 20.82 11.77 9.73
CA ALA A 125 20.95 13.19 10.10
C ALA A 125 20.63 14.12 8.92
N LYS A 126 21.12 13.80 7.72
CA LYS A 126 20.79 14.56 6.50
C LYS A 126 19.29 14.56 6.20
N LEU A 127 18.60 13.42 6.35
CA LEU A 127 17.14 13.35 6.16
C LEU A 127 16.39 14.18 7.21
N VAL A 128 16.88 14.22 8.45
CA VAL A 128 16.32 15.11 9.48
C VAL A 128 16.50 16.57 9.09
N ASP A 129 17.67 16.96 8.57
CA ASP A 129 17.93 18.32 8.09
C ASP A 129 17.06 18.69 6.88
N GLU A 130 16.70 17.71 6.04
CA GLU A 130 15.73 17.88 4.95
C GLU A 130 14.29 18.06 5.46
N GLY A 131 14.00 17.69 6.72
CA GLY A 131 12.71 17.89 7.39
C GLY A 131 11.98 16.61 7.78
N PHE A 132 12.56 15.42 7.59
CA PHE A 132 11.91 14.17 7.98
C PHE A 132 11.84 14.00 9.50
N THR A 133 10.64 13.69 10.02
CA THR A 133 10.39 13.43 11.44
C THR A 133 10.30 11.94 11.77
N THR A 134 10.24 11.07 10.75
CA THR A 134 10.20 9.62 10.90
C THR A 134 11.07 8.97 9.82
N VAL A 135 11.90 8.01 10.24
CA VAL A 135 12.71 7.18 9.34
C VAL A 135 12.38 5.71 9.55
N LYS A 136 12.26 4.97 8.44
CA LYS A 136 12.22 3.51 8.41
C LYS A 136 13.59 2.98 8.04
N LEU A 137 14.25 2.32 8.98
CA LEU A 137 15.54 1.69 8.81
C LEU A 137 15.36 0.20 8.53
N LYS A 138 15.89 -0.28 7.41
CA LYS A 138 15.96 -1.73 7.14
C LYS A 138 17.01 -2.39 8.05
N VAL A 139 16.64 -3.45 8.75
CA VAL A 139 17.49 -4.24 9.67
C VAL A 139 17.42 -5.73 9.31
N GLY A 140 18.17 -6.59 10.00
CA GLY A 140 18.19 -8.03 9.70
C GLY A 140 18.92 -8.39 8.40
N ARG A 141 19.69 -7.44 7.86
CA ARG A 141 20.51 -7.60 6.64
C ARG A 141 21.99 -7.84 6.94
N ARG A 142 22.37 -7.81 8.23
CA ARG A 142 23.76 -7.90 8.71
C ARG A 142 24.07 -9.25 9.34
N GLY A 143 25.33 -9.42 9.74
CA GLY A 143 25.81 -10.67 10.32
C GLY A 143 25.17 -11.02 11.67
N SER A 144 24.65 -10.03 12.40
CA SER A 144 24.00 -10.28 13.69
C SER A 144 23.01 -9.19 14.14
N PRO A 145 22.03 -9.54 15.00
CA PRO A 145 21.18 -8.57 15.73
C PRO A 145 21.95 -7.50 16.49
N THR A 146 23.17 -7.82 16.95
CA THR A 146 24.04 -6.88 17.65
C THR A 146 24.50 -5.75 16.73
N GLU A 147 24.87 -6.07 15.49
CA GLU A 147 25.28 -5.07 14.51
C GLU A 147 24.13 -4.15 14.10
N ASP A 148 22.92 -4.71 13.91
CA ASP A 148 21.72 -3.93 13.63
C ASP A 148 21.39 -2.97 14.79
N ALA A 149 21.49 -3.43 16.04
CA ALA A 149 21.26 -2.60 17.22
C ALA A 149 22.29 -1.47 17.37
N ALA A 150 23.56 -1.71 17.00
CA ALA A 150 24.62 -0.71 17.05
C ALA A 150 24.35 0.49 16.11
N ILE A 151 23.66 0.27 14.99
CA ILE A 151 23.25 1.35 14.08
C ILE A 151 22.21 2.24 14.75
N ILE A 152 21.18 1.64 15.36
CA ILE A 152 20.13 2.38 16.05
C ILE A 152 20.72 3.19 17.21
N GLN A 153 21.63 2.60 17.98
CA GLN A 153 22.38 3.31 19.00
C GLN A 153 23.10 4.52 18.40
N LYS A 154 23.86 4.33 17.31
CA LYS A 154 24.61 5.41 16.67
C LYS A 154 23.70 6.51 16.11
N ILE A 155 22.57 6.15 15.51
CA ILE A 155 21.55 7.12 15.08
C ILE A 155 21.09 7.94 16.28
N ARG A 156 20.70 7.30 17.39
CA ARG A 156 20.26 8.01 18.61
C ARG A 156 21.34 8.92 19.20
N GLU A 157 22.61 8.54 19.14
CA GLU A 157 23.72 9.39 19.58
C GLU A 157 23.86 10.66 18.72
N ILE A 158 23.60 10.58 17.41
CA ILE A 158 23.76 11.70 16.47
C ILE A 158 22.51 12.58 16.38
N VAL A 159 21.33 12.00 16.19
CA VAL A 159 20.07 12.74 15.92
C VAL A 159 19.17 12.86 17.16
N GLY A 160 19.48 12.13 18.22
CA GLY A 160 18.69 12.11 19.46
C GLY A 160 17.32 11.45 19.31
N TYR A 161 16.39 11.88 20.17
CA TYR A 161 15.05 11.32 20.31
C TYR A 161 13.95 12.22 19.71
N LYS A 162 14.32 13.19 18.87
CA LYS A 162 13.38 14.14 18.25
C LYS A 162 12.60 13.52 17.09
N ILE A 163 13.11 12.43 16.52
CA ILE A 163 12.47 11.71 15.41
C ILE A 163 12.02 10.30 15.83
N ASN A 164 11.01 9.80 15.13
CA ASN A 164 10.61 8.40 15.23
C ASN A 164 11.56 7.52 14.38
N ILE A 165 11.89 6.35 14.90
CA ILE A 165 12.62 5.31 14.16
C ILE A 165 11.73 4.08 14.11
N ARG A 166 11.51 3.57 12.90
CA ARG A 166 10.88 2.27 12.63
C ARG A 166 11.97 1.32 12.14
N ALA A 167 12.06 0.13 12.72
CA ALA A 167 13.04 -0.87 12.29
C ALA A 167 12.33 -1.99 11.54
N ASP A 168 12.67 -2.21 10.28
CA ASP A 168 11.98 -3.16 9.39
C ASP A 168 12.90 -4.32 9.05
N ALA A 169 12.57 -5.50 9.59
CA ALA A 169 13.40 -6.68 9.52
C ALA A 169 13.07 -7.58 8.33
N ASN A 170 11.96 -7.33 7.61
CA ASN A 170 11.45 -8.19 6.53
C ASN A 170 11.57 -9.68 6.83
N ARG A 171 11.16 -10.08 8.04
CA ARG A 171 11.15 -11.47 8.54
C ARG A 171 12.51 -12.18 8.55
N LYS A 172 13.62 -11.44 8.52
CA LYS A 172 14.97 -12.01 8.38
C LYS A 172 15.54 -12.64 9.64
N TRP A 173 14.97 -12.39 10.81
CA TRP A 173 15.46 -12.99 12.05
C TRP A 173 14.74 -14.28 12.41
N THR A 174 15.46 -15.19 13.06
CA THR A 174 14.82 -16.20 13.92
C THR A 174 14.20 -15.53 15.15
N TYR A 175 13.34 -16.26 15.86
CA TYR A 175 12.76 -15.78 17.11
C TYR A 175 13.82 -15.34 18.14
N GLU A 176 14.88 -16.14 18.31
CA GLU A 176 15.98 -15.84 19.25
C GLU A 176 16.75 -14.59 18.84
N GLN A 177 17.01 -14.43 17.55
CA GLN A 177 17.67 -13.25 16.99
C GLN A 177 16.83 -11.98 17.19
N ALA A 178 15.51 -12.07 16.96
CA ALA A 178 14.60 -10.96 17.20
C ALA A 178 14.57 -10.57 18.69
N ILE A 179 14.50 -11.54 19.61
CA ILE A 179 14.56 -11.29 21.06
C ILE A 179 15.90 -10.64 21.45
N GLU A 180 17.01 -11.12 20.90
CA GLU A 180 18.32 -10.51 21.12
C GLU A 180 18.33 -9.04 20.67
N PHE A 181 17.88 -8.75 19.45
CA PHE A 181 17.75 -7.38 18.94
C PHE A 181 16.88 -6.53 19.87
N GLY A 182 15.67 -7.00 20.19
CA GLY A 182 14.71 -6.32 21.06
C GLY A 182 15.29 -5.96 22.43
N SER A 183 16.07 -6.88 23.03
CA SER A 183 16.74 -6.63 24.31
C SER A 183 17.76 -5.49 24.25
N ARG A 184 18.48 -5.38 23.13
CA ARG A 184 19.53 -4.36 22.91
C ARG A 184 18.95 -2.98 22.61
N VAL A 185 17.76 -2.92 22.02
CA VAL A 185 17.13 -1.66 21.58
C VAL A 185 16.01 -1.15 22.49
N LYS A 186 15.71 -1.85 23.59
CA LYS A 186 14.61 -1.53 24.51
C LYS A 186 14.64 -0.08 25.04
N GLY A 187 15.81 0.53 25.15
CA GLY A 187 16.00 1.92 25.58
C GLY A 187 15.98 2.97 24.47
N PHE A 188 15.94 2.57 23.20
CA PHE A 188 16.07 3.49 22.06
C PHE A 188 14.74 4.00 21.49
N CYS A 189 13.62 3.74 22.18
CA CYS A 189 12.30 4.27 21.86
C CYS A 189 11.94 4.13 20.37
N LEU A 190 12.05 2.91 19.83
CA LEU A 190 11.55 2.64 18.48
C LEU A 190 10.03 2.81 18.45
N GLN A 191 9.51 3.39 17.38
CA GLN A 191 8.06 3.50 17.20
C GLN A 191 7.43 2.11 17.03
N TYR A 192 8.10 1.25 16.27
CA TYR A 192 7.83 -0.18 16.18
C TYR A 192 8.97 -0.93 15.49
N ILE A 193 8.98 -2.25 15.65
CA ILE A 193 9.71 -3.20 14.82
C ILE A 193 8.70 -3.81 13.82
N GLU A 194 8.96 -3.67 12.54
CA GLU A 194 8.15 -4.19 11.44
C GLU A 194 8.63 -5.60 11.07
N GLU A 195 7.72 -6.57 11.14
CA GLU A 195 7.90 -7.97 10.72
C GLU A 195 9.22 -8.59 11.22
N PRO A 196 9.41 -8.69 12.56
CA PRO A 196 10.65 -9.20 13.13
C PRO A 196 10.97 -10.64 12.71
N VAL A 197 9.93 -11.47 12.52
CA VAL A 197 10.01 -12.91 12.23
C VAL A 197 8.89 -13.32 11.28
N ASP A 198 9.04 -14.44 10.57
CA ASP A 198 8.06 -14.92 9.58
C ASP A 198 6.78 -15.52 10.17
N SER A 199 6.87 -16.14 11.35
CA SER A 199 5.75 -16.84 11.99
C SER A 199 4.87 -15.90 12.82
N VAL A 200 3.58 -15.86 12.53
CA VAL A 200 2.58 -15.10 13.32
C VAL A 200 2.63 -15.45 14.80
N ASN A 201 2.76 -16.74 15.14
CA ASN A 201 2.85 -17.18 16.53
C ASN A 201 4.10 -16.62 17.21
N ASP A 202 5.22 -16.57 16.50
CA ASP A 202 6.47 -16.01 17.04
C ASP A 202 6.42 -14.49 17.13
N ILE A 203 5.68 -13.79 16.25
CA ILE A 203 5.39 -12.36 16.40
C ILE A 203 4.64 -12.09 17.71
N ILE A 204 3.61 -12.88 18.02
CA ILE A 204 2.87 -12.74 19.29
C ILE A 204 3.77 -13.01 20.48
N ARG A 205 4.51 -14.13 20.47
CA ARG A 205 5.50 -14.45 21.51
C ARG A 205 6.57 -13.37 21.66
N PHE A 206 6.99 -12.75 20.56
CA PHE A 206 7.96 -11.67 20.56
C PHE A 206 7.39 -10.43 21.25
N CYS A 207 6.14 -10.06 20.94
CA CYS A 207 5.46 -8.95 21.63
C CYS A 207 5.42 -9.19 23.14
N GLU A 208 5.03 -10.40 23.57
CA GLU A 208 4.90 -10.76 25.00
C GLU A 208 6.25 -10.74 25.74
N ASN A 209 7.30 -11.28 25.13
CA ASN A 209 8.59 -11.46 25.81
C ASN A 209 9.51 -10.24 25.72
N SER A 210 9.46 -9.49 24.61
CA SER A 210 10.28 -8.28 24.45
C SER A 210 9.62 -7.04 25.06
N GLY A 211 8.29 -6.96 24.98
CA GLY A 211 7.50 -5.76 25.26
C GLY A 211 7.66 -4.67 24.19
N MET A 212 8.28 -4.97 23.05
CA MET A 212 8.49 -4.02 21.96
C MET A 212 7.20 -3.83 21.13
N PRO A 213 6.91 -2.61 20.66
CA PRO A 213 5.85 -2.37 19.69
C PRO A 213 6.19 -3.02 18.34
N VAL A 214 5.21 -3.68 17.72
CA VAL A 214 5.36 -4.38 16.44
C VAL A 214 4.41 -3.82 15.38
N ALA A 215 4.89 -3.72 14.14
CA ALA A 215 4.07 -3.51 12.95
C ALA A 215 4.04 -4.77 12.09
N LEU A 216 2.92 -4.99 11.40
CA LEU A 216 2.76 -6.07 10.42
C LEU A 216 2.80 -5.50 9.00
N ASP A 217 3.58 -6.11 8.12
CA ASP A 217 3.72 -5.79 6.70
C ASP A 217 3.43 -7.06 5.88
N GLU A 218 4.41 -7.95 5.68
CA GLU A 218 4.22 -9.18 4.90
C GLU A 218 3.10 -10.08 5.48
N THR A 219 2.79 -9.97 6.78
CA THR A 219 1.68 -10.72 7.41
C THR A 219 0.33 -10.22 6.94
N ILE A 220 0.22 -8.93 6.63
CA ILE A 220 -0.97 -8.31 6.03
C ILE A 220 -1.02 -8.59 4.53
N ASP A 221 0.12 -8.52 3.85
CA ASP A 221 0.24 -8.85 2.42
C ASP A 221 -0.27 -10.28 2.13
N ASN A 222 0.01 -11.24 3.02
CA ASN A 222 -0.41 -12.64 2.87
C ASN A 222 -1.91 -12.91 3.19
N LEU A 223 -2.71 -11.88 3.47
CA LEU A 223 -4.14 -12.05 3.76
C LEU A 223 -4.97 -12.19 2.48
N THR A 224 -5.20 -13.43 2.04
CA THR A 224 -6.09 -13.76 0.93
C THR A 224 -7.50 -14.11 1.39
N GLY A 225 -8.52 -13.99 0.52
CA GLY A 225 -9.89 -14.41 0.83
C GLY A 225 -10.62 -13.54 1.87
N ASP A 226 -11.39 -14.13 2.78
CA ASP A 226 -12.10 -13.37 3.82
C ASP A 226 -11.13 -12.85 4.89
N VAL A 227 -10.89 -11.54 4.85
CA VAL A 227 -9.87 -10.84 5.64
C VAL A 227 -10.32 -10.64 7.09
N ILE A 228 -11.62 -10.51 7.38
CA ILE A 228 -12.12 -10.11 8.72
C ILE A 228 -11.76 -11.14 9.81
N PRO A 229 -12.06 -12.44 9.66
CA PRO A 229 -11.73 -13.43 10.68
C PRO A 229 -10.22 -13.51 10.93
N LYS A 230 -9.42 -13.31 9.87
CA LYS A 230 -7.96 -13.40 9.95
C LYS A 230 -7.35 -12.23 10.71
N LEU A 231 -7.87 -11.02 10.51
CA LEU A 231 -7.39 -9.83 11.21
C LEU A 231 -7.56 -9.93 12.73
N HIS A 232 -8.58 -10.65 13.22
CA HIS A 232 -8.79 -10.85 14.65
C HIS A 232 -7.60 -11.49 15.38
N HIS A 233 -6.79 -12.31 14.69
CA HIS A 233 -5.55 -12.87 15.27
C HIS A 233 -4.51 -11.81 15.62
N PHE A 234 -4.59 -10.61 15.02
CA PHE A 234 -3.63 -9.52 15.23
C PHE A 234 -4.11 -8.50 16.26
N SER A 235 -5.12 -8.82 17.06
CA SER A 235 -5.68 -7.91 18.07
C SER A 235 -4.75 -7.66 19.27
N HIS A 236 -3.65 -8.42 19.40
CA HIS A 236 -2.70 -8.27 20.50
C HIS A 236 -2.21 -6.81 20.66
N PRO A 237 -2.14 -6.26 21.88
CA PRO A 237 -1.83 -4.83 22.11
C PRO A 237 -0.39 -4.46 21.73
N GLY A 238 0.54 -5.42 21.72
CA GLY A 238 1.91 -5.21 21.23
C GLY A 238 1.99 -5.00 19.71
N ILE A 239 0.96 -5.40 18.96
CA ILE A 239 0.84 -5.08 17.53
C ILE A 239 0.20 -3.70 17.42
N VAL A 240 0.99 -2.68 17.09
CA VAL A 240 0.59 -1.27 17.14
C VAL A 240 0.30 -0.67 15.76
N ALA A 241 0.69 -1.32 14.68
CA ALA A 241 0.50 -0.81 13.33
C ALA A 241 0.31 -1.93 12.29
N LEU A 242 -0.46 -1.61 11.25
CA LEU A 242 -0.54 -2.38 10.02
C LEU A 242 0.02 -1.53 8.89
N VAL A 243 1.01 -2.07 8.17
CA VAL A 243 1.52 -1.53 6.91
C VAL A 243 0.64 -2.07 5.80
N ILE A 244 0.12 -1.18 4.96
CA ILE A 244 -0.90 -1.50 3.96
C ILE A 244 -0.40 -1.00 2.61
N LYS A 245 -0.13 -1.94 1.70
CA LYS A 245 0.25 -1.67 0.31
C LYS A 245 -0.94 -1.98 -0.60
N PRO A 246 -1.64 -0.97 -1.15
CA PRO A 246 -2.85 -1.22 -1.96
C PRO A 246 -2.65 -2.19 -3.12
N SER A 247 -1.49 -2.15 -3.79
CA SER A 247 -1.12 -3.09 -4.86
C SER A 247 -1.06 -4.55 -4.41
N VAL A 248 -0.65 -4.80 -3.16
CA VAL A 248 -0.46 -6.15 -2.63
C VAL A 248 -1.72 -6.69 -1.98
N VAL A 249 -2.45 -5.85 -1.24
CA VAL A 249 -3.68 -6.27 -0.54
C VAL A 249 -4.92 -6.35 -1.46
N GLY A 250 -4.75 -6.07 -2.76
CA GLY A 250 -5.81 -6.20 -3.76
C GLY A 250 -6.73 -4.99 -3.86
N GLY A 251 -6.15 -3.80 -3.91
CA GLY A 251 -6.80 -2.55 -4.22
C GLY A 251 -7.12 -1.65 -3.03
N PHE A 252 -7.63 -0.46 -3.35
CA PHE A 252 -8.03 0.56 -2.38
C PHE A 252 -9.22 0.11 -1.54
N GLU A 253 -10.10 -0.71 -2.11
CA GLU A 253 -11.25 -1.27 -1.40
C GLU A 253 -10.79 -2.13 -0.21
N ASN A 254 -9.91 -3.12 -0.47
CA ASN A 254 -9.34 -3.96 0.57
C ASN A 254 -8.46 -3.16 1.54
N ALA A 255 -7.63 -2.25 1.03
CA ALA A 255 -6.81 -1.38 1.86
C ALA A 255 -7.66 -0.54 2.84
N ALA A 256 -8.80 0.01 2.38
CA ALA A 256 -9.69 0.80 3.22
C ALA A 256 -10.37 -0.05 4.31
N TYR A 257 -10.71 -1.31 3.99
CA TYR A 257 -11.23 -2.25 4.98
C TYR A 257 -10.19 -2.57 6.07
N ILE A 258 -8.96 -2.88 5.70
CA ILE A 258 -7.87 -3.16 6.64
C ILE A 258 -7.59 -1.93 7.51
N ALA A 259 -7.51 -0.74 6.91
CA ALA A 259 -7.29 0.51 7.63
C ALA A 259 -8.41 0.80 8.63
N LYS A 260 -9.67 0.60 8.23
CA LYS A 260 -10.82 0.75 9.14
C LYS A 260 -10.72 -0.21 10.32
N TRP A 261 -10.37 -1.48 10.07
CA TRP A 261 -10.18 -2.45 11.14
C TRP A 261 -9.06 -2.02 12.10
N ALA A 262 -7.92 -1.56 11.58
CA ALA A 262 -6.82 -1.05 12.39
C ALA A 262 -7.27 0.09 13.32
N HIS A 263 -7.96 1.10 12.80
CA HIS A 263 -8.48 2.22 13.60
C HIS A 263 -9.47 1.76 14.68
N MET A 264 -10.37 0.82 14.34
CA MET A 264 -11.31 0.26 15.31
C MET A 264 -10.60 -0.46 16.47
N HIS A 265 -9.41 -1.00 16.24
CA HIS A 265 -8.58 -1.68 17.23
C HIS A 265 -7.41 -0.84 17.76
N ASP A 266 -7.45 0.49 17.55
CA ASP A 266 -6.45 1.43 18.06
C ASP A 266 -5.02 1.18 17.55
N LYS A 267 -4.92 0.70 16.31
CA LYS A 267 -3.67 0.47 15.59
C LYS A 267 -3.50 1.53 14.51
N MET A 268 -2.25 1.90 14.23
CA MET A 268 -1.92 2.78 13.12
C MET A 268 -2.15 2.06 11.78
N ALA A 269 -2.80 2.72 10.83
CA ALA A 269 -2.90 2.26 9.45
C ALA A 269 -1.88 3.01 8.57
N VAL A 270 -0.73 2.38 8.30
CA VAL A 270 0.36 3.00 7.55
C VAL A 270 0.22 2.62 6.07
N ILE A 271 -0.37 3.51 5.27
CA ILE A 271 -0.32 3.37 3.81
C ILE A 271 1.14 3.44 3.34
N SER A 272 1.56 2.43 2.58
CA SER A 272 2.92 2.28 2.06
C SER A 272 2.89 1.92 0.59
N SER A 273 4.01 2.15 -0.08
CA SER A 273 4.28 1.65 -1.43
C SER A 273 5.10 0.37 -1.39
N ALA A 274 4.93 -0.46 -2.43
CA ALA A 274 5.84 -1.54 -2.76
C ALA A 274 7.09 -0.93 -3.41
N TYR A 275 6.95 -0.36 -4.61
CA TYR A 275 7.91 0.51 -5.32
C TYR A 275 7.21 1.25 -6.47
N GLU A 276 5.97 1.69 -6.26
CA GLU A 276 5.18 2.39 -7.29
C GLU A 276 5.86 3.68 -7.77
N SER A 277 5.58 4.03 -9.03
CA SER A 277 5.98 5.29 -9.65
C SER A 277 5.24 6.49 -9.05
N SER A 278 5.57 7.71 -9.51
CA SER A 278 4.81 8.90 -9.10
C SER A 278 3.33 8.83 -9.47
N VAL A 279 2.91 8.01 -10.45
CA VAL A 279 1.49 7.81 -10.79
C VAL A 279 0.74 7.10 -9.66
N GLY A 280 1.24 5.95 -9.22
CA GLY A 280 0.69 5.22 -8.08
C GLY A 280 0.77 6.04 -6.79
N LEU A 281 1.92 6.65 -6.52
CA LEU A 281 2.13 7.45 -5.31
C LEU A 281 1.20 8.67 -5.22
N ALA A 282 0.91 9.35 -6.33
CA ALA A 282 -0.06 10.44 -6.35
C ALA A 282 -1.47 9.98 -5.92
N THR A 283 -1.85 8.77 -6.31
CA THR A 283 -3.12 8.19 -5.86
C THR A 283 -3.04 7.75 -4.39
N TYR A 284 -1.93 7.14 -3.98
CA TYR A 284 -1.73 6.70 -2.58
C TYR A 284 -1.70 7.88 -1.60
N ILE A 285 -1.20 9.05 -1.99
CA ILE A 285 -1.25 10.27 -1.16
C ILE A 285 -2.70 10.68 -0.89
N GLN A 286 -3.52 10.74 -1.93
CA GLN A 286 -4.94 11.09 -1.79
C GLN A 286 -5.70 10.04 -0.97
N PHE A 287 -5.36 8.76 -1.14
CA PHE A 287 -5.93 7.67 -0.36
C PHE A 287 -5.51 7.70 1.11
N ALA A 288 -4.24 7.93 1.41
CA ALA A 288 -3.73 8.09 2.77
C ALA A 288 -4.42 9.27 3.49
N HIS A 289 -4.61 10.39 2.79
CA HIS A 289 -5.39 11.51 3.32
C HIS A 289 -6.84 11.11 3.67
N TYR A 290 -7.50 10.33 2.79
CA TYR A 290 -8.82 9.76 3.10
C TYR A 290 -8.78 8.87 4.35
N VAL A 291 -7.79 7.98 4.45
CA VAL A 291 -7.60 7.06 5.59
C VAL A 291 -7.42 7.83 6.91
N ASP A 292 -6.59 8.88 6.92
CA ASP A 292 -6.40 9.76 8.08
C ASP A 292 -7.70 10.46 8.50
N ARG A 293 -8.48 10.97 7.53
CA ARG A 293 -9.80 11.55 7.81
C ARG A 293 -10.75 10.53 8.44
N GLN A 294 -10.75 9.28 7.98
CA GLN A 294 -11.54 8.21 8.59
C GLN A 294 -11.07 7.91 10.02
N ASN A 295 -9.76 7.93 10.29
CA ASN A 295 -9.21 7.72 11.63
C ASN A 295 -9.71 8.78 12.61
N VAL A 296 -9.71 10.06 12.21
CA VAL A 296 -10.22 11.16 13.03
C VAL A 296 -11.70 10.95 13.38
N ILE A 297 -12.52 10.54 12.42
CA ILE A 297 -13.95 10.25 12.63
C ILE A 297 -14.12 9.10 13.62
N ILE A 298 -13.43 7.98 13.40
CA ILE A 298 -13.49 6.79 14.26
C ILE A 298 -13.04 7.12 15.69
N SER A 299 -11.96 7.88 15.84
CA SER A 299 -11.44 8.30 17.15
C SER A 299 -12.44 9.13 17.93
N ARG A 300 -13.16 10.05 17.26
CA ARG A 300 -14.25 10.83 17.87
C ARG A 300 -15.42 9.94 18.30
N ILE A 301 -15.85 9.01 17.46
CA ILE A 301 -16.92 8.05 17.79
C ILE A 301 -16.54 7.21 19.02
N LYS A 302 -15.26 6.86 19.15
CA LYS A 302 -14.72 6.12 20.30
C LYS A 302 -14.45 6.99 21.54
N ASN A 303 -14.80 8.28 21.53
CA ASN A 303 -14.52 9.25 22.59
C ASN A 303 -13.04 9.30 23.00
N LYS A 304 -12.14 9.11 22.04
CA LYS A 304 -10.69 9.25 22.26
C LYS A 304 -10.24 10.66 21.90
N GLY A 305 -9.17 11.11 22.55
CA GLY A 305 -8.49 12.35 22.18
C GLY A 305 -8.02 12.32 20.71
N PRO A 306 -7.56 13.47 20.17
CA PRO A 306 -7.06 13.51 18.80
C PRO A 306 -6.01 12.43 18.58
N CYS A 307 -6.21 11.60 17.57
CA CYS A 307 -5.18 10.65 17.14
C CYS A 307 -4.02 11.45 16.56
N GLY A 308 -2.77 11.08 16.89
CA GLY A 308 -1.60 11.68 16.25
C GLY A 308 -1.65 11.48 14.73
N SER A 309 -1.03 12.38 13.97
CA SER A 309 -0.88 12.20 12.53
C SER A 309 -0.04 10.96 12.25
N VAL A 310 -0.52 10.11 11.33
CA VAL A 310 0.22 8.92 10.88
C VAL A 310 1.23 9.36 9.83
N VAL A 311 2.47 8.88 9.97
CA VAL A 311 3.51 9.09 8.96
C VAL A 311 3.53 7.89 8.00
N HIS A 312 3.30 8.13 6.72
CA HIS A 312 3.06 7.10 5.70
C HIS A 312 4.33 6.65 4.98
N GLY A 313 4.37 5.38 4.56
CA GLY A 313 5.51 4.71 3.94
C GLY A 313 5.68 5.00 2.45
N LEU A 314 5.50 6.25 2.01
CA LEU A 314 5.51 6.65 0.59
C LEU A 314 6.85 7.27 0.15
N GLY A 315 7.93 7.04 0.91
CA GLY A 315 9.27 7.56 0.64
C GLY A 315 10.06 6.78 -0.43
N THR A 316 9.47 5.79 -1.10
CA THR A 316 10.17 4.94 -2.09
C THR A 316 10.48 5.66 -3.40
N TYR A 317 9.83 6.80 -3.70
CA TYR A 317 10.06 7.56 -4.94
C TYR A 317 11.54 7.94 -5.17
N GLN A 318 12.30 8.13 -4.10
CA GLN A 318 13.73 8.48 -4.17
C GLN A 318 14.61 7.32 -4.65
N TRP A 319 14.07 6.09 -4.65
CA TRP A 319 14.78 4.87 -5.03
C TRP A 319 14.66 4.55 -6.52
N LEU A 320 13.72 5.19 -7.23
CA LEU A 320 13.62 5.07 -8.67
C LEU A 320 14.72 5.90 -9.33
N MET A 321 15.55 5.26 -10.16
CA MET A 321 16.57 5.97 -10.94
C MET A 321 15.91 7.00 -11.87
N GLU A 322 14.78 6.62 -12.45
CA GLU A 322 13.98 7.43 -13.36
C GLU A 322 12.50 7.12 -13.13
N ASP A 323 11.65 8.14 -13.27
CA ASP A 323 10.20 8.02 -13.13
C ASP A 323 9.52 7.85 -14.50
N VAL A 324 8.29 7.33 -14.50
CA VAL A 324 7.46 7.18 -15.71
C VAL A 324 6.94 8.52 -16.24
N SER A 325 7.05 9.56 -15.43
CA SER A 325 6.61 10.93 -15.73
C SER A 325 7.79 11.88 -15.91
N GLU A 326 7.61 12.88 -16.77
CA GLU A 326 8.56 13.99 -16.91
C GLU A 326 8.50 14.97 -15.73
N GLN A 327 7.36 15.00 -15.03
CA GLN A 327 7.12 15.86 -13.87
C GLN A 327 7.41 15.10 -12.59
N ARG A 328 7.92 15.79 -11.58
CA ARG A 328 8.13 15.20 -10.25
C ARG A 328 6.92 15.44 -9.37
N LEU A 329 6.53 14.42 -8.62
CA LEU A 329 5.57 14.55 -7.53
C LEU A 329 6.12 15.51 -6.46
N LYS A 330 5.29 16.43 -5.99
CA LYS A 330 5.69 17.44 -5.00
C LYS A 330 5.65 16.83 -3.60
N ILE A 331 6.83 16.57 -3.07
CA ILE A 331 7.06 16.16 -1.68
C ILE A 331 8.10 17.14 -1.11
N HIS A 332 7.74 17.86 -0.05
CA HIS A 332 8.56 18.96 0.45
C HIS A 332 8.45 19.10 1.97
N ALA A 333 9.40 19.81 2.58
CA ALA A 333 9.31 20.15 3.99
C ALA A 333 8.09 21.05 4.22
N SER A 334 7.36 20.79 5.30
CA SER A 334 6.26 21.64 5.72
C SER A 334 6.77 23.03 6.11
N PRO A 335 6.07 24.11 5.74
CA PRO A 335 6.40 25.47 6.18
C PRO A 335 6.42 25.63 7.72
N HIS A 336 5.73 24.74 8.44
CA HIS A 336 5.66 24.73 9.90
C HIS A 336 6.76 23.89 10.57
N GLY A 337 7.62 23.23 9.79
CA GLY A 337 8.72 22.41 10.30
C GLY A 337 8.30 21.12 10.99
N ASP A 338 7.07 20.64 10.75
CA ASP A 338 6.49 19.46 11.40
C ASP A 338 6.68 18.16 10.62
N GLY A 339 7.35 18.19 9.46
CA GLY A 339 7.70 17.00 8.69
C GLY A 339 7.87 17.24 7.19
N MET A 340 8.33 16.21 6.48
CA MET A 340 8.17 16.11 5.04
C MET A 340 6.73 15.75 4.73
N VAL A 341 6.10 16.50 3.82
CA VAL A 341 4.68 16.37 3.51
C VAL A 341 4.43 16.26 2.02
N ALA A 342 3.29 15.65 1.69
CA ALA A 342 2.74 15.64 0.35
C ALA A 342 1.26 16.04 0.43
N SER A 343 0.81 16.94 -0.45
CA SER A 343 -0.57 17.42 -0.45
C SER A 343 -1.44 16.61 -1.42
N ALA A 344 -2.67 16.32 -1.02
CA ALA A 344 -3.66 15.69 -1.89
C ALA A 344 -4.01 16.58 -3.10
N GLU A 345 -3.88 17.90 -2.96
CA GLU A 345 -4.11 18.87 -4.04
C GLU A 345 -3.02 18.82 -5.11
N ASP A 346 -1.74 18.84 -4.71
CA ASP A 346 -0.63 18.71 -5.66
C ASP A 346 -0.64 17.34 -6.34
N ALA A 347 -0.97 16.28 -5.61
CA ALA A 347 -1.10 14.93 -6.17
C ALA A 347 -2.24 14.83 -7.19
N HIS A 348 -3.38 15.47 -6.92
CA HIS A 348 -4.48 15.55 -7.87
C HIS A 348 -4.08 16.36 -9.12
N GLY A 349 -3.47 17.53 -8.93
CA GLY A 349 -2.98 18.38 -10.02
C GLY A 349 -1.94 17.67 -10.90
N TYR A 350 -1.05 16.88 -10.29
CA TYR A 350 -0.08 16.03 -10.98
C TYR A 350 -0.77 15.03 -11.92
N LEU A 351 -1.82 14.34 -11.47
CA LEU A 351 -2.55 13.37 -12.30
C LEU A 351 -3.35 14.04 -13.43
N GLN A 352 -3.90 15.23 -13.20
CA GLN A 352 -4.60 15.99 -14.25
C GLN A 352 -3.68 16.45 -15.38
N HIS A 353 -2.41 16.74 -15.07
CA HIS A 353 -1.42 17.26 -16.00
C HIS A 353 -0.30 16.24 -16.28
N LEU A 354 -0.58 14.94 -16.08
CA LEU A 354 0.40 13.88 -16.20
C LEU A 354 1.02 13.87 -17.61
N SER A 355 2.33 14.09 -17.67
CA SER A 355 3.12 13.96 -18.89
C SER A 355 3.97 12.71 -18.82
N ILE A 356 3.54 11.68 -19.56
CA ILE A 356 4.25 10.40 -19.63
C ILE A 356 5.57 10.56 -20.40
N ASN A 357 6.66 10.09 -19.81
CA ASN A 357 7.99 10.11 -20.40
C ASN A 357 8.15 9.03 -21.47
N ASN A 358 7.75 9.36 -22.70
CA ASN A 358 7.77 8.42 -23.84
C ASN A 358 9.16 7.94 -24.26
N LYS A 359 10.24 8.53 -23.75
CA LYS A 359 11.62 8.06 -24.01
C LYS A 359 12.00 6.88 -23.13
N LYS A 360 11.24 6.63 -22.07
CA LYS A 360 11.53 5.64 -21.02
C LYS A 360 10.50 4.52 -20.96
N ILE A 361 9.44 4.62 -21.75
CA ILE A 361 8.40 3.59 -21.86
C ILE A 361 8.61 2.81 -23.15
N GLU A 362 8.87 1.51 -23.00
CA GLU A 362 8.73 0.56 -24.09
C GLU A 362 7.24 0.25 -24.27
N ARG A 363 6.75 0.38 -25.50
CA ARG A 363 5.34 0.13 -25.83
C ARG A 363 5.23 -1.14 -26.65
N THR A 364 4.68 -2.17 -26.05
CA THR A 364 4.21 -3.38 -26.73
C THR A 364 2.69 -3.34 -26.83
N TYR A 365 2.17 -3.50 -28.06
CA TYR A 365 0.74 -3.59 -28.32
C TYR A 365 0.47 -4.87 -29.10
N ASN A 366 -0.22 -5.83 -28.51
CA ASN A 366 -0.77 -6.98 -29.22
C ASN A 366 -2.30 -6.86 -29.25
N GLU A 367 -2.87 -6.65 -30.44
CA GLU A 367 -4.31 -6.78 -30.65
C GLU A 367 -4.65 -8.27 -30.82
N GLU A 368 -5.30 -8.87 -29.83
CA GLU A 368 -5.72 -10.27 -29.86
C GLU A 368 -7.25 -10.41 -29.81
N LYS A 369 -7.79 -11.44 -30.47
CA LYS A 369 -9.24 -11.71 -30.51
C LYS A 369 -9.65 -12.54 -29.31
N LEU A 370 -10.61 -12.04 -28.51
CA LEU A 370 -11.27 -12.87 -27.49
C LEU A 370 -12.12 -13.96 -28.17
N ARG A 371 -11.88 -15.21 -27.81
CA ARG A 371 -12.67 -16.37 -28.25
C ARG A 371 -13.61 -16.79 -27.13
N SER A 372 -14.76 -17.33 -27.50
CA SER A 372 -15.76 -17.82 -26.54
C SER A 372 -16.19 -19.22 -26.94
N TYR A 373 -16.10 -20.14 -25.98
CA TYR A 373 -16.50 -21.53 -26.12
C TYR A 373 -17.57 -21.83 -25.08
N PHE A 374 -18.39 -22.83 -25.37
CA PHE A 374 -19.28 -23.42 -24.37
C PHE A 374 -18.79 -24.83 -24.09
N ILE A 375 -18.46 -25.09 -22.83
CA ILE A 375 -18.07 -26.40 -22.35
C ILE A 375 -19.25 -26.95 -21.57
N GLN A 376 -19.68 -28.15 -21.94
CA GLN A 376 -20.65 -28.88 -21.15
C GLN A 376 -19.91 -29.65 -20.06
N VAL A 377 -20.26 -29.41 -18.80
CA VAL A 377 -19.70 -30.08 -17.64
C VAL A 377 -20.84 -30.87 -16.99
N ASP A 378 -20.76 -32.19 -17.08
CA ASP A 378 -21.74 -33.08 -16.47
C ASP A 378 -21.22 -33.52 -15.09
N VAL A 379 -21.93 -33.14 -14.02
CA VAL A 379 -21.63 -33.56 -12.64
C VAL A 379 -22.87 -34.21 -12.05
N ASP A 380 -22.74 -35.48 -11.64
CA ASP A 380 -23.83 -36.33 -11.20
C ASP A 380 -24.98 -36.44 -12.22
N LYS A 381 -26.19 -35.99 -11.86
CA LYS A 381 -27.40 -35.97 -12.71
C LYS A 381 -27.64 -34.61 -13.38
N PHE A 382 -26.69 -33.69 -13.30
CA PHE A 382 -26.84 -32.33 -13.79
C PHE A 382 -25.83 -32.04 -14.90
N SER A 383 -26.31 -31.42 -15.98
CA SER A 383 -25.49 -30.87 -17.05
C SER A 383 -25.42 -29.36 -16.91
N TYR A 384 -24.20 -28.85 -16.74
CA TYR A 384 -23.91 -27.42 -16.69
C TYR A 384 -23.29 -27.00 -18.03
N GLN A 385 -23.66 -25.82 -18.51
CA GLN A 385 -22.99 -25.21 -19.66
C GLN A 385 -22.14 -24.05 -19.15
N ALA A 386 -20.82 -24.25 -19.11
CA ALA A 386 -19.87 -23.23 -18.75
C ALA A 386 -19.45 -22.45 -20.01
N LYS A 387 -19.48 -21.12 -19.95
CA LYS A 387 -18.93 -20.27 -21.02
C LYS A 387 -17.46 -20.02 -20.72
N LEU A 388 -16.57 -20.65 -21.47
CA LEU A 388 -15.14 -20.38 -21.41
C LEU A 388 -14.79 -19.22 -22.34
N GLN A 389 -14.00 -18.26 -21.86
CA GLN A 389 -13.51 -17.16 -22.68
C GLN A 389 -11.98 -17.12 -22.62
N GLU A 390 -11.33 -17.01 -23.78
CA GLU A 390 -9.87 -17.11 -23.94
C GLU A 390 -9.35 -15.89 -24.72
N ALA A 391 -8.26 -15.30 -24.25
CA ALA A 391 -7.45 -14.31 -24.98
C ALA A 391 -6.04 -14.91 -25.21
N GLY A 392 -5.46 -14.73 -26.40
CA GLY A 392 -4.13 -15.28 -26.73
C GLY A 392 -4.04 -16.00 -28.09
N ASP A 393 -2.81 -16.21 -28.56
CA ASP A 393 -2.47 -17.14 -29.66
C ASP A 393 -2.22 -18.56 -29.10
N CYS A 394 -2.78 -19.59 -29.74
CA CYS A 394 -2.88 -20.97 -29.23
C CYS A 394 -1.54 -21.75 -29.13
N THR A 395 -0.39 -21.11 -28.94
CA THR A 395 0.92 -21.77 -28.99
C THR A 395 1.48 -22.21 -27.65
N ASN A 396 0.91 -21.79 -26.50
CA ASN A 396 1.35 -22.26 -25.17
C ASN A 396 0.20 -22.80 -24.33
N VAL A 397 0.29 -24.09 -24.00
CA VAL A 397 -0.70 -24.84 -23.24
C VAL A 397 -0.46 -24.63 -21.74
N ARG A 398 -1.03 -23.55 -21.17
CA ARG A 398 -1.36 -23.47 -19.74
C ARG A 398 -2.72 -22.81 -19.61
N PHE A 399 -3.69 -23.55 -19.09
CA PHE A 399 -5.07 -23.11 -18.96
C PHE A 399 -5.35 -22.65 -17.53
N PRO A 400 -5.61 -21.37 -17.27
CA PRO A 400 -6.44 -20.98 -16.15
C PRO A 400 -7.91 -21.20 -16.54
N LEU A 401 -8.58 -22.15 -15.87
CA LEU A 401 -10.03 -22.29 -15.90
C LEU A 401 -10.62 -21.25 -14.93
N PHE A 402 -11.44 -20.34 -15.43
CA PHE A 402 -12.27 -19.44 -14.61
C PHE A 402 -13.71 -19.95 -14.52
#